data_AF-A0A357TGN6-F1
#
_entry.id   AF-A0A357TGN6-F1
#
_cell.length_a   1.000
_cell.length_b   1.000
_cell.length_c   1.000
_cell.angle_alpha   90.00
_cell.angle_beta   90.00
_cell.angle_gamma   90.00
#
_symmetry.space_group_name_H-M   'P 1'
#
loop_
_entity.id
_entity.type
_entity.pdbx_description
1 polymer ?
#
loop_
_entity_poly.entity_id
_entity_poly.type
_entity_poly.pdbx_seq_one_letter_code
_entity_poly.pdbx_strand_id
1 'polypeptide(L)'
;MELIAMKQTKAFLHGNGDLQKTLVIVFLRGGADGLALVPAVGDEGYHRQRPRIAISEKEAVRLDDRFGLNPLMNALKPAVEEGALMTVHCIGS
;
A
#
# COMPACT_ATOMS: atom_id res chain seq x y z
N MET A 1 -3.73 18.17 -26.85
CA MET A 1 -4.16 17.67 -25.53
C MET A 1 -4.13 16.16 -25.63
N GLU A 2 -2.95 15.59 -25.39
CA GLU A 2 -2.70 14.16 -25.65
C GLU A 2 -2.92 13.39 -24.35
N LEU A 3 -3.93 12.52 -24.35
CA LEU A 3 -4.16 11.55 -23.27
C LEU A 3 -3.02 10.53 -23.33
N ILE A 4 -2.19 10.48 -22.30
CA ILE A 4 -1.22 9.40 -22.13
C ILE A 4 -2.03 8.13 -21.84
N ALA A 5 -2.10 7.24 -22.83
CA ALA A 5 -2.73 5.94 -22.70
C ALA A 5 -2.04 5.13 -21.59
N MET A 6 -2.83 4.67 -20.62
CA MET A 6 -2.36 3.80 -19.55
C MET A 6 -1.84 2.49 -20.17
N LYS A 7 -0.53 2.24 -20.03
CA LYS A 7 0.13 1.05 -20.57
C LYS A 7 -0.43 -0.17 -19.85
N GLN A 8 -1.17 -1.01 -20.56
CA GLN A 8 -1.70 -2.28 -20.04
C GLN A 8 -0.54 -3.16 -19.59
N THR A 9 -0.46 -3.42 -18.28
CA THR A 9 0.46 -4.41 -17.72
C THR A 9 -0.05 -5.79 -18.09
N LYS A 10 0.69 -6.51 -18.95
CA LYS A 10 0.39 -7.91 -19.24
C LYS A 10 0.69 -8.76 -18.02
N ALA A 11 -0.34 -9.22 -17.32
CA ALA A 11 -0.24 -10.32 -16.37
C ALA A 11 -0.34 -11.64 -17.14
N PHE A 12 0.63 -12.54 -16.95
CA PHE A 12 0.54 -13.91 -17.44
C PHE A 12 -0.14 -14.76 -16.36
N LEU A 13 -1.43 -15.03 -16.54
CA LEU A 13 -2.18 -15.96 -15.71
C LEU A 13 -2.05 -17.35 -16.33
N HIS A 14 -1.26 -18.22 -15.72
CA HIS A 14 -1.32 -19.66 -15.99
C HIS A 14 -2.13 -20.32 -14.89
N GLY A 15 -3.28 -20.88 -15.27
CA GLY A 15 -4.15 -21.65 -14.39
C GLY A 15 -5.40 -22.08 -15.14
N ASN A 16 -5.84 -23.32 -14.92
CA ASN A 16 -7.16 -23.76 -15.34
C ASN A 16 -8.19 -22.79 -14.74
N GLY A 17 -8.93 -22.08 -15.60
CA GLY A 17 -9.97 -21.16 -15.15
C GLY A 17 -10.95 -21.85 -14.19
N ASP A 18 -11.22 -21.16 -13.08
CA ASP A 18 -12.46 -21.25 -12.30
C ASP A 18 -12.71 -22.37 -11.27
N LEU A 19 -11.72 -23.01 -10.63
CA LEU A 19 -12.04 -23.94 -9.51
C LEU A 19 -11.15 -23.91 -8.25
N GLN A 20 -10.13 -23.05 -8.15
CA GLN A 20 -9.23 -23.06 -6.98
C GLN A 20 -9.08 -21.66 -6.38
N LYS A 21 -9.15 -21.58 -5.05
CA LYS A 21 -8.80 -20.36 -4.29
C LYS A 21 -7.29 -20.10 -4.46
N THR A 22 -6.92 -19.41 -5.53
CA THR A 22 -5.52 -19.09 -5.82
C THR A 22 -5.04 -17.96 -4.92
N LEU A 23 -4.04 -18.24 -4.10
CA LEU A 23 -3.32 -17.21 -3.33
C LEU A 23 -2.21 -16.62 -4.20
N VAL A 24 -2.29 -15.33 -4.48
CA VAL A 24 -1.23 -14.58 -5.15
C VAL A 24 -0.39 -13.88 -4.09
N ILE A 25 0.92 -14.16 -4.07
CA ILE A 25 1.88 -13.50 -3.16
C ILE A 25 2.81 -12.63 -3.99
N VAL A 26 2.83 -11.34 -3.69
CA VAL A 26 3.76 -10.37 -4.30
C VAL A 26 4.85 -10.04 -3.30
N PHE A 27 6.09 -10.49 -3.57
CA PHE A 27 7.24 -10.18 -2.75
C PHE A 27 7.99 -8.97 -3.30
N LEU A 28 7.99 -7.86 -2.55
CA LEU A 28 8.68 -6.63 -2.91
C LEU A 28 10.14 -6.66 -2.42
N ARG A 29 11.05 -7.10 -3.30
CA ARG A 29 12.50 -7.09 -3.02
C ARG A 29 13.13 -5.72 -3.33
N GLY A 30 14.22 -5.38 -2.64
CA GLY A 30 15.13 -4.31 -3.08
C GLY A 30 14.94 -2.98 -2.36
N GLY A 31 14.39 -2.99 -1.15
CA GLY A 31 14.27 -1.79 -0.30
C GLY A 31 12.84 -1.27 -0.17
N ALA A 32 11.84 -2.15 -0.23
CA ALA A 32 10.49 -1.78 0.16
C ALA A 32 10.50 -1.30 1.62
N ASP A 33 10.23 -0.01 1.81
CA ASP A 33 10.17 0.61 3.12
C ASP A 33 8.73 0.52 3.64
N GLY A 34 8.51 -0.32 4.65
CA GLY A 34 7.19 -0.50 5.27
C GLY A 34 6.61 0.81 5.81
N LEU A 35 7.44 1.74 6.29
CA LEU A 35 7.01 3.05 6.79
C LEU A 35 6.77 4.07 5.67
N ALA A 36 7.19 3.78 4.44
CA ALA A 36 6.78 4.53 3.26
C ALA A 36 5.47 3.99 2.67
N LEU A 37 5.21 2.68 2.77
CA LEU A 37 3.96 2.06 2.32
C LEU A 37 2.82 2.32 3.32
N VAL A 38 3.05 2.00 4.59
CA VAL A 38 2.07 2.10 5.67
C VAL A 38 2.63 2.96 6.81
N PRO A 39 2.74 4.28 6.63
CA PRO A 39 3.30 5.19 7.63
C PRO A 39 2.52 5.19 8.96
N ALA A 40 3.27 5.27 10.06
CA ALA A 40 2.74 5.49 11.41
C ALA A 40 2.48 6.99 11.65
N VAL A 41 1.53 7.57 10.91
CA VAL A 41 1.28 9.03 10.89
C VAL A 41 0.86 9.61 12.24
N GLY A 42 0.25 8.82 13.13
CA GLY A 42 -0.10 9.23 14.50
C GLY A 42 1.06 9.14 15.50
N ASP A 43 2.26 8.75 15.06
CA ASP A 43 3.44 8.59 15.92
C ASP A 43 4.42 9.76 15.74
N GLU A 44 4.64 10.57 16.77
CA GLU A 44 5.62 11.66 16.72
C GLU A 44 7.06 11.18 16.47
N GLY A 45 7.38 9.97 16.93
CA GLY A 45 8.67 9.32 16.69
C GLY A 45 8.92 9.08 15.20
N TYR A 46 7.88 8.68 14.45
CA TYR A 46 7.93 8.52 13.00
C TYR A 46 8.32 9.82 12.31
N HIS A 47 7.66 10.93 12.66
CA HIS A 47 7.95 12.25 12.08
C HIS A 47 9.36 12.74 12.43
N ARG A 48 9.76 12.59 13.70
CA ARG A 48 11.09 13.01 14.19
C ARG A 48 12.23 12.25 13.54
N GLN A 49 12.07 10.95 13.31
CA GLN A 49 13.08 10.10 12.69
C GLN A 49 13.12 10.23 11.17
N ARG A 50 12.06 10.78 10.54
CA ARG A 50 11.92 10.86 9.08
C ARG A 50 11.63 12.29 8.59
N PRO A 51 12.41 13.31 9.01
CA PRO A 51 12.07 14.73 8.80
C PRO A 51 11.96 15.16 7.33
N ARG A 52 12.50 14.39 6.38
CA ARG A 52 12.45 14.69 4.95
C ARG A 52 11.40 13.90 4.15
N ILE A 53 10.93 12.78 4.71
CA ILE A 53 10.16 11.77 3.96
C ILE A 53 8.95 11.25 4.74
N ALA A 54 8.66 11.83 5.92
CA ALA A 54 7.45 11.53 6.67
C ALA A 54 6.22 12.02 5.90
N ILE A 55 5.18 11.19 5.89
CA ILE A 55 3.87 11.53 5.32
C ILE A 55 3.05 12.14 6.44
N SER A 56 2.39 13.27 6.18
CA SER A 56 1.51 13.87 7.18
C SER A 56 0.21 13.09 7.33
N GLU A 57 -0.40 13.16 8.51
CA GLU A 57 -1.69 12.52 8.77
C GLU A 57 -2.79 12.98 7.80
N LYS A 58 -2.72 14.24 7.32
CA LYS A 58 -3.68 14.81 6.36
C LYS A 58 -3.54 14.24 4.95
N GLU A 59 -2.34 13.81 4.57
CA GLU A 59 -2.06 13.29 3.22
C GLU A 59 -2.29 11.78 3.13
N ALA A 60 -2.15 11.06 4.23
CA ALA A 60 -2.30 9.61 4.24
C ALA A 60 -3.77 9.20 4.05
N VAL A 61 -3.99 8.08 3.35
CA VAL A 61 -5.29 7.41 3.40
C VAL A 61 -5.39 6.72 4.74
N ARG A 62 -6.23 7.25 5.62
CA ARG A 62 -6.36 6.77 7.00
C ARG A 62 -6.78 5.30 7.05
N LEU A 63 -6.04 4.50 7.81
CA LEU A 63 -6.40 3.11 8.15
C LEU A 63 -7.00 3.06 9.55
N ASP A 64 -6.34 3.68 10.51
CA ASP A 64 -6.79 3.84 11.90
C ASP A 64 -6.24 5.15 12.51
N ASP A 65 -6.25 5.29 13.84
CA ASP A 65 -5.73 6.47 14.54
C ASP A 65 -4.19 6.61 14.46
N ARG A 66 -3.47 5.56 14.10
CA ARG A 66 -2.01 5.51 14.13
C ARG A 66 -1.39 5.36 12.75
N PHE A 67 -2.01 4.59 11.86
CA PHE A 67 -1.49 4.21 10.55
C PHE A 67 -2.34 4.74 9.40
N GLY A 68 -1.68 4.98 8.27
CA GLY A 68 -2.32 5.26 7.00
C GLY A 68 -1.60 4.58 5.86
N LEU A 69 -2.16 4.61 4.66
CA LEU A 69 -1.47 4.29 3.41
C LEU A 69 -0.86 5.55 2.81
N ASN A 70 0.26 5.36 2.12
CA ASN A 70 0.86 6.41 1.28
C ASN A 70 -0.18 7.02 0.31
N PRO A 71 -0.25 8.35 0.13
CA PRO A 71 -1.15 9.00 -0.84
C PRO A 71 -1.00 8.48 -2.27
N LEU A 72 0.20 8.03 -2.66
CA LEU A 72 0.43 7.41 -3.97
C LEU A 72 -0.35 6.09 -4.16
N MET A 73 -0.87 5.52 -3.08
CA MET A 73 -1.72 4.33 -3.06
C MET A 73 -3.22 4.66 -2.88
N ASN A 74 -3.65 5.90 -3.12
CA ASN A 74 -5.06 6.30 -2.96
C ASN A 74 -6.05 5.47 -3.82
N ALA A 75 -5.57 4.84 -4.89
CA ALA A 75 -6.38 3.89 -5.66
C ALA A 75 -6.86 2.67 -4.84
N LEU A 76 -6.21 2.36 -3.71
CA LEU A 76 -6.60 1.27 -2.79
C LEU A 76 -7.62 1.70 -1.73
N LYS A 77 -7.95 2.99 -1.64
CA LYS A 77 -8.87 3.53 -0.63
C LYS A 77 -10.23 2.78 -0.61
N PRO A 78 -10.91 2.50 -1.75
CA PRO A 78 -12.17 1.76 -1.72
C PRO A 78 -12.03 0.38 -1.08
N ALA A 79 -10.94 -0.35 -1.35
CA ALA A 79 -10.71 -1.66 -0.77
C ALA A 79 -10.48 -1.60 0.75
N VAL A 80 -9.89 -0.52 1.27
CA VAL A 80 -9.79 -0.28 2.72
C VAL A 80 -11.18 -0.03 3.31
N GLU A 81 -11.94 0.90 2.72
CA GLU A 81 -13.26 1.30 3.22
C GLU A 81 -14.27 0.15 3.21
N GLU A 82 -14.17 -0.75 2.24
CA GLU A 82 -14.98 -1.97 2.13
C GLU A 82 -14.47 -3.14 3.01
N GLY A 83 -13.34 -2.97 3.70
CA GLY A 83 -12.72 -4.02 4.52
C GLY A 83 -12.07 -5.16 3.72
N ALA A 84 -11.87 -4.98 2.42
CA ALA A 84 -11.22 -5.94 1.53
C ALA A 84 -9.68 -5.88 1.58
N LEU A 85 -9.10 -4.85 2.21
CA LEU A 85 -7.67 -4.66 2.40
C LEU A 85 -7.35 -4.39 3.87
N MET A 86 -6.35 -5.07 4.42
CA MET A 86 -5.78 -4.77 5.74
C MET A 86 -4.25 -4.79 5.70
N THR A 87 -3.64 -4.12 6.67
CA THR A 87 -2.19 -4.13 6.89
C THR A 87 -1.87 -4.84 8.19
N VAL A 88 -0.78 -5.60 8.21
CA VAL A 88 -0.26 -6.25 9.41
C VAL A 88 1.15 -5.75 9.67
N HIS A 89 1.37 -5.18 10.84
CA HIS A 89 2.64 -4.58 11.24
C HIS A 89 3.54 -5.59 11.97
N CYS A 90 4.83 -5.27 12.08
CA CYS A 90 5.80 -6.06 12.84
C CYS A 90 5.95 -7.52 12.36
N ILE A 91 5.73 -7.77 11.07
CA ILE A 91 5.85 -9.10 10.44
C ILE A 91 7.25 -9.37 9.84
N GLY A 92 8.21 -8.48 10.10
CA GLY A 92 9.61 -8.65 9.69
C GLY A 92 10.40 -9.46 10.71
N SER A 93 11.46 -10.13 10.26
CA SER A 93 12.42 -10.87 11.11
C SER A 93 13.52 -9.98 11.66
#